data_AF-A0A1S2INF1-F1
#
_entry.id   AF-A0A1S2INF1-F1
#
_cell.length_a   1.000
_cell.length_b   1.000
_cell.length_c   1.000
_cell.angle_alpha   90.00
_cell.angle_beta   90.00
_cell.angle_gamma   90.00
#
_symmetry.space_group_name_H-M   'P 1'
#
loop_
_entity.id
_entity.type
_entity.pdbx_description
1 polymer ?
#
loop_
_entity_poly.entity_id
_entity_poly.type
_entity_poly.pdbx_seq_one_letter_code
_entity_poly.pdbx_strand_id
1 'polypeptide(L)'
;MELADRDPEVAEAARCAYRHLEDEYAGCIEQAQTAGEVDATLDARALATYFVAVTRSMEVLGTAGADRSVLLGVGRAAFTLLT
;
A
#
# COMPACT_ATOMS: atom_id res chain seq x y z
N MET A 1 13.86 4.97 -11.20
CA MET A 1 13.66 3.74 -12.00
C MET A 1 14.92 3.31 -12.77
N GLU A 2 16.14 3.73 -12.35
CA GLU A 2 17.35 3.49 -13.16
C GLU A 2 18.36 2.51 -12.50
N LEU A 3 18.24 2.24 -11.18
CA LEU A 3 19.11 1.27 -10.48
C LEU A 3 18.54 -0.15 -10.40
N ALA A 4 17.22 -0.33 -10.37
CA ALA A 4 16.59 -1.67 -10.25
C ALA A 4 16.78 -2.54 -11.51
N ASP A 5 17.07 -1.92 -12.66
CA ASP A 5 17.34 -2.62 -13.92
C ASP A 5 18.80 -3.10 -14.03
N ARG A 6 19.70 -2.57 -13.20
CA ARG A 6 21.14 -2.91 -13.25
C ARG A 6 21.59 -3.90 -12.18
N ASP A 7 20.76 -4.15 -11.18
CA ASP A 7 21.12 -5.00 -10.05
C ASP A 7 19.95 -5.91 -9.64
N PRO A 8 19.99 -7.20 -10.01
CA PRO A 8 18.92 -8.14 -9.70
C PRO A 8 18.78 -8.39 -8.18
N GLU A 9 19.84 -8.20 -7.39
CA GLU A 9 19.77 -8.34 -5.93
C GLU A 9 18.96 -7.20 -5.31
N VAL A 10 19.13 -5.97 -5.81
CA VAL A 10 18.33 -4.81 -5.40
C VAL A 10 16.86 -4.99 -5.78
N ALA A 11 16.59 -5.52 -6.98
CA ALA A 11 15.22 -5.80 -7.41
C ALA A 11 14.55 -6.88 -6.55
N GLU A 12 15.28 -7.93 -6.16
CA GLU A 12 14.76 -8.97 -5.29
C GLU A 12 14.57 -8.47 -3.85
N ALA A 13 15.49 -7.67 -3.32
CA ALA A 13 15.34 -7.04 -2.02
C ALA A 13 14.09 -6.14 -1.96
N ALA A 14 13.86 -5.33 -3.00
CA ALA A 14 12.65 -4.52 -3.11
C ALA A 14 11.38 -5.38 -3.17
N ARG A 15 11.38 -6.46 -3.97
CA ARG A 15 10.27 -7.42 -4.02
C ARG A 15 9.98 -8.03 -2.67
N CYS A 16 11.01 -8.45 -1.94
CA CYS A 16 10.88 -9.02 -0.61
C CYS A 16 10.26 -8.02 0.37
N ALA A 17 10.73 -6.76 0.35
CA ALA A 17 10.17 -5.70 1.17
C ALA A 17 8.69 -5.44 0.85
N TYR A 18 8.30 -5.42 -0.43
CA TYR A 18 6.89 -5.23 -0.81
C TYR A 18 6.01 -6.38 -0.35
N ARG A 19 6.45 -7.64 -0.51
CA ARG A 19 5.69 -8.79 0.00
C ARG A 19 5.50 -8.71 1.53
N HIS A 20 6.53 -8.28 2.25
CA HIS A 20 6.43 -8.13 3.70
C HIS A 20 5.38 -7.09 4.09
N LEU A 21 5.34 -5.95 3.41
CA LEU A 21 4.29 -4.93 3.62
C LEU A 21 2.91 -5.46 3.24
N GLU A 22 2.78 -6.22 2.15
CA GLU A 22 1.52 -6.85 1.76
C GLU A 22 1.03 -7.85 2.82
N ASP A 23 1.93 -8.65 3.40
CA ASP A 23 1.58 -9.58 4.47
C ASP A 23 1.13 -8.84 5.74
N GLU A 24 1.83 -7.77 6.15
CA GLU A 24 1.44 -6.95 7.29
C GLU A 24 0.08 -6.29 7.09
N TYR A 25 -0.14 -5.66 5.93
CA TYR A 25 -1.41 -4.99 5.63
C TYR A 25 -2.56 -5.99 5.51
N ALA A 26 -2.35 -7.15 4.89
CA ALA A 26 -3.38 -8.19 4.82
C ALA A 26 -3.77 -8.67 6.23
N GLY A 27 -2.79 -8.92 7.11
CA GLY A 27 -3.06 -9.30 8.49
C GLY A 27 -3.85 -8.24 9.27
N CYS A 28 -3.54 -6.95 9.09
CA CYS A 28 -4.32 -5.87 9.68
C CYS A 28 -5.76 -5.83 9.15
N ILE A 29 -5.96 -6.01 7.84
CA ILE A 29 -7.29 -6.01 7.23
C ILE A 29 -8.11 -7.21 7.72
N GLU A 30 -7.53 -8.41 7.78
CA GLU A 30 -8.19 -9.62 8.28
C GLU A 30 -8.61 -9.47 9.76
N GLN A 31 -7.75 -8.85 10.59
CA GLN A 31 -8.08 -8.51 11.98
C GLN A 31 -9.27 -7.54 12.05
N ALA A 32 -9.27 -6.50 11.22
CA ALA A 32 -10.36 -5.53 11.17
C ALA A 32 -11.67 -6.15 10.64
N GLN A 33 -11.60 -7.06 9.67
CA GLN A 33 -12.76 -7.85 9.19
C GLN A 33 -13.32 -8.75 10.31
N THR A 34 -12.44 -9.39 11.09
CA THR A 34 -12.84 -10.20 12.25
C THR A 34 -13.53 -9.36 13.32
N ALA A 35 -13.10 -8.11 13.51
CA ALA A 35 -13.71 -7.14 14.43
C ALA A 35 -15.02 -6.52 13.89
N GLY A 36 -15.35 -6.74 12.60
CA GLY A 36 -16.51 -6.13 11.94
C GLY A 36 -16.31 -4.65 11.56
N GLU A 37 -15.06 -4.17 11.54
CA GLU A 37 -14.70 -2.80 11.16
C GLU A 37 -14.54 -2.64 9.64
N VAL A 38 -14.28 -3.74 8.93
CA VAL A 38 -14.13 -3.82 7.47
C VAL A 38 -15.07 -4.89 6.94
N ASP A 39 -15.66 -4.67 5.76
CA ASP A 39 -16.50 -5.68 5.10
C ASP A 39 -15.71 -6.98 4.86
N ALA A 40 -16.19 -8.07 5.46
CA ALA A 40 -15.59 -9.40 5.41
C ALA A 40 -15.64 -10.07 4.02
N THR A 41 -16.41 -9.50 3.08
CA THR A 41 -16.47 -9.98 1.69
C THR A 41 -15.37 -9.41 0.80
N LEU A 42 -14.65 -8.37 1.28
CA LEU A 42 -13.54 -7.79 0.55
C LEU A 42 -12.32 -8.71 0.57
N ASP A 43 -11.61 -8.76 -0.56
CA ASP A 43 -10.35 -9.49 -0.67
C ASP A 43 -9.24 -8.73 0.06
N ALA A 44 -8.88 -9.22 1.26
CA ALA A 44 -7.85 -8.63 2.10
C ALA A 44 -6.49 -8.55 1.41
N ARG A 45 -6.15 -9.52 0.55
CA ARG A 45 -4.87 -9.53 -0.18
C ARG A 45 -4.87 -8.48 -1.27
N ALA A 46 -5.96 -8.37 -2.04
CA ALA A 46 -6.09 -7.34 -3.06
C ALA A 46 -6.06 -5.93 -2.46
N LEU A 47 -6.71 -5.73 -1.31
CA LEU A 47 -6.67 -4.48 -0.56
C LEU A 47 -5.26 -4.17 -0.04
N ALA A 48 -4.54 -5.16 0.49
CA ALA A 48 -3.16 -4.99 0.95
C ALA A 48 -2.23 -4.52 -0.18
N THR A 49 -2.29 -5.18 -1.35
CA THR A 49 -1.54 -4.77 -2.54
C THR A 49 -1.93 -3.36 -2.98
N TYR A 50 -3.21 -3.01 -2.92
CA TYR A 50 -3.68 -1.64 -3.20
C TYR A 50 -3.04 -0.62 -2.24
N PHE A 51 -3.04 -0.87 -0.94
CA PHE A 51 -2.44 0.05 0.04
C PHE A 51 -0.92 0.21 -0.15
N VAL A 52 -0.20 -0.86 -0.47
CA VAL A 52 1.24 -0.77 -0.82
C VAL A 52 1.45 0.11 -2.07
N ALA A 53 0.63 -0.07 -3.10
CA ALA A 53 0.72 0.74 -4.33
C ALA A 53 0.42 2.22 -4.07
N VAL A 54 -0.59 2.51 -3.24
CA VAL A 54 -0.99 3.88 -2.88
C VAL A 54 0.08 4.58 -2.07
N THR A 55 0.60 3.96 -1.00
CA THR A 55 1.64 4.57 -0.15
C THR A 55 2.90 4.86 -0.96
N ARG A 56 3.32 3.93 -1.82
CA ARG A 56 4.44 4.15 -2.75
C ARG A 56 4.21 5.30 -3.72
N SER A 57 2.99 5.41 -4.26
CA SER A 57 2.62 6.51 -5.16
C SER A 57 2.62 7.86 -4.44
N MET A 58 2.22 7.89 -3.17
CA MET A 58 2.28 9.10 -2.34
C MET A 58 3.71 9.57 -2.10
N GLU A 59 4.68 8.67 -1.94
CA GLU A 59 6.11 9.03 -1.86
C GLU A 59 6.60 9.71 -3.15
N VAL A 60 6.17 9.20 -4.30
CA VAL A 60 6.49 9.77 -5.62
C VAL A 60 5.85 11.16 -5.77
N LEU A 61 4.57 11.30 -5.43
CA LEU A 61 3.85 12.59 -5.49
C LEU A 61 4.47 13.62 -4.54
N GLY A 62 4.82 13.21 -3.31
CA GLY A 62 5.49 14.08 -2.34
C GLY A 62 6.85 14.56 -2.84
N THR A 63 7.64 13.66 -3.46
CA THR A 63 8.93 14.02 -4.08
C THR A 63 8.75 14.99 -5.25
N ALA A 64 7.64 14.88 -5.99
CA ALA A 64 7.28 15.79 -7.06
C ALA A 64 6.72 17.16 -6.59
N GLY A 65 6.64 17.39 -5.28
CA GLY A 65 6.17 18.66 -4.70
C GLY A 65 4.66 18.75 -4.52
N ALA A 66 3.94 17.62 -4.50
CA ALA A 66 2.52 17.63 -4.19
C ALA A 66 2.26 18.16 -2.78
N ASP A 67 1.24 19.02 -2.65
CA ASP A 67 0.85 19.59 -1.37
C ASP A 67 0.43 18.52 -0.36
N ARG A 68 0.69 18.79 0.92
CA ARG A 68 0.26 17.91 2.02
C ARG A 68 -1.24 17.62 1.99
N SER A 69 -2.06 18.58 1.60
CA SER A 69 -3.51 18.41 1.47
C SER A 69 -3.88 17.36 0.43
N VAL A 70 -3.15 17.29 -0.69
CA VAL A 70 -3.34 16.29 -1.75
C VAL A 70 -3.02 14.90 -1.22
N LEU A 71 -1.86 14.73 -0.57
CA LEU A 71 -1.46 13.44 0.01
C LEU A 71 -2.46 12.95 1.08
N LEU A 72 -2.96 13.86 1.92
CA LEU A 72 -4.02 13.52 2.88
C LEU A 72 -5.34 13.14 2.21
N GLY A 73 -5.68 13.79 1.08
CA GLY A 73 -6.84 13.44 0.27
C GLY A 73 -6.74 12.03 -0.29
N VAL A 74 -5.57 11.64 -0.82
CA VAL A 74 -5.30 10.29 -1.32
C VAL A 74 -5.48 9.25 -0.22
N GLY A 75 -4.88 9.48 0.96
CA GLY A 75 -5.03 8.55 2.09
C GLY A 75 -6.47 8.39 2.54
N ARG A 76 -7.24 9.47 2.63
CA ARG A 76 -8.68 9.41 2.97
C ARG A 76 -9.49 8.63 1.95
N ALA A 77 -9.24 8.86 0.65
CA ALA A 77 -9.93 8.14 -0.41
C ALA A 77 -9.57 6.64 -0.42
N ALA A 78 -8.35 6.27 -0.05
CA ALA A 78 -7.98 4.87 0.09
C ALA A 78 -8.80 4.16 1.17
N PHE A 79 -9.05 4.83 2.31
CA PHE A 79 -9.84 4.25 3.40
C PHE A 79 -11.33 4.07 3.07
N THR A 80 -11.90 4.80 2.10
CA THR A 80 -13.29 4.58 1.71
C THR A 80 -13.52 3.24 0.99
N LEU A 81 -12.46 2.52 0.62
CA LEU A 81 -12.57 1.17 0.06
C LEU A 81 -12.75 0.08 1.13
N LEU A 82 -12.58 0.42 2.41
CA LEU A 82 -12.71 -0.53 3.52
C LEU A 82 -14.13 -0.60 4.10
N THR A 83 -15.03 0.28 3.65
CA THR A 83 -16.39 0.49 4.15
C THR A 83 -17.41 0.30 3.06
#